data_AF-A0A970QKQ3-F1
#
_entry.id   AF-A0A970QKQ3-F1
#
_cell.length_a   1.000
_cell.length_b   1.000
_cell.length_c   1.000
_cell.angle_alpha   90.00
_cell.angle_beta   90.00
_cell.angle_gamma   90.00
#
_symmetry.space_group_name_H-M   'P 1'
#
loop_
_entity.id
_entity.type
_entity.pdbx_description
1 polymer ?
#
loop_
_entity_poly.entity_id
_entity_poly.type
_entity_poly.pdbx_seq_one_letter_code
_entity_poly.pdbx_strand_id
1 'polypeptide(L)'
;MHCWFCSVRDTDEAHALHLEMYGDVDAKKTSSETKIAYNVRHVDVPRCADCHSRHVIAFYALILAGIMALALVAAVLVAMFTDLPSWVWGLWAGLAAGLLLGALAIRFLILKGINSIHQARTQFPDIVELLDKCYRFGRRPKGPIPESDQPCDQQDTPGPDSNSPS
;
A
#
# COMPACT_ATOMS: atom_id res chain seq x y z
N MET A 1 6.18 19.51 15.05
CA MET A 1 5.65 18.17 15.41
C MET A 1 6.72 17.14 15.04
N HIS A 2 6.74 15.96 15.67
CA HIS A 2 7.70 14.91 15.30
C HIS A 2 7.16 14.05 14.15
N CYS A 3 8.07 13.59 13.29
CA CYS A 3 7.77 12.69 12.18
C CYS A 3 7.13 11.41 12.72
N TRP A 4 5.91 11.09 12.26
CA TRP A 4 5.20 9.89 12.73
C TRP A 4 5.93 8.59 12.36
N PHE A 5 6.72 8.61 11.28
CA PHE A 5 7.39 7.43 10.76
C PHE A 5 8.62 6.99 11.56
N CYS A 6 9.44 7.94 12.03
CA CYS A 6 10.62 7.63 12.82
C CYS A 6 10.55 8.10 14.28
N SER A 7 9.61 8.99 14.62
CA SER A 7 9.45 9.60 15.94
C SER A 7 10.68 10.35 16.47
N VAL A 8 11.74 10.53 15.67
CA VAL A 8 13.01 11.16 16.09
C VAL A 8 13.17 12.57 15.52
N ARG A 9 12.87 12.77 14.23
CA ARG A 9 13.14 14.03 13.52
C ARG A 9 11.89 14.89 13.41
N ASP A 10 12.10 16.19 13.26
CA ASP A 10 11.01 17.12 12.97
C ASP A 10 10.39 16.87 11.60
N THR A 11 9.10 17.20 11.52
CA THR A 11 8.29 17.08 10.31
C THR A 11 8.63 18.14 9.30
N ASP A 12 8.55 17.77 8.03
CA ASP A 12 8.65 18.70 6.92
C ASP A 12 7.35 18.63 6.12
N GLU A 13 6.62 19.75 6.08
CA GLU A 13 5.31 19.85 5.41
C GLU A 13 5.41 19.53 3.91
N ALA A 14 6.52 19.89 3.26
CA ALA A 14 6.75 19.57 1.85
C ALA A 14 6.86 18.07 1.58
N HIS A 15 7.16 17.28 2.63
CA HIS A 15 7.30 15.84 2.55
C HIS A 15 6.17 15.10 3.27
N ALA A 16 5.12 15.76 3.73
CA ALA A 16 3.97 15.10 4.34
C ALA A 16 3.40 14.00 3.43
N LEU A 17 2.85 12.94 4.03
CA LEU A 17 2.12 11.92 3.27
C LEU A 17 0.65 12.35 3.19
N HIS A 18 0.27 12.94 2.07
CA HIS A 18 -1.11 13.32 1.77
C HIS A 18 -1.93 12.07 1.44
N LEU A 19 -3.01 11.87 2.19
CA LEU A 19 -3.98 10.80 1.96
C LEU A 19 -5.37 11.40 1.82
N GLU A 20 -6.06 11.00 0.76
CA GLU A 20 -7.46 11.34 0.57
C GLU A 20 -8.33 10.18 1.03
N MET A 21 -9.30 10.51 1.89
CA MET A 21 -10.29 9.57 2.39
C MET A 21 -11.67 10.06 1.98
N TYR A 22 -12.47 9.15 1.45
CA TYR A 22 -13.80 9.43 0.91
C TYR A 22 -14.84 8.88 1.88
N GLY A 23 -15.67 9.76 2.43
CA GLY A 23 -16.74 9.43 3.36
C GLY A 23 -18.10 9.43 2.70
N ASP A 24 -19.10 9.85 3.47
CA ASP A 24 -20.51 9.84 3.09
C ASP A 24 -20.80 10.56 1.78
N VAL A 25 -21.82 10.05 1.10
CA VAL A 25 -22.26 10.50 -0.22
C VAL A 25 -23.57 11.27 -0.06
N ASP A 26 -23.50 12.59 -0.20
CA ASP A 26 -24.69 13.43 -0.25
C ASP A 26 -25.29 13.37 -1.66
N ALA A 27 -26.35 12.57 -1.83
CA ALA A 27 -27.08 12.48 -3.08
C ALA A 27 -28.34 13.36 -3.03
N LYS A 28 -28.30 14.52 -3.70
CA LYS A 28 -29.49 15.37 -3.89
C LYS A 28 -30.18 15.00 -5.21
N LYS A 29 -31.33 14.33 -5.11
CA LYS A 29 -32.20 14.01 -6.25
C LYS A 29 -33.07 15.23 -6.61
N THR A 30 -32.81 15.85 -7.75
CA THR A 30 -33.71 16.80 -8.42
C THR A 30 -34.49 16.03 -9.50
N SER A 31 -35.69 16.50 -9.88
CA SER A 31 -36.52 15.85 -10.91
C SER A 31 -35.83 15.63 -12.26
N SER A 32 -34.78 16.41 -12.57
CA SER A 32 -34.01 16.33 -13.82
C SER A 32 -32.59 15.78 -13.65
N GLU A 33 -32.05 15.71 -12.43
CA GLU A 33 -30.64 15.38 -12.20
C GLU A 33 -30.41 14.87 -10.77
N THR A 34 -29.59 13.83 -10.60
CA THR A 34 -29.07 13.44 -9.29
C THR A 34 -27.66 14.02 -9.11
N LYS A 35 -27.52 15.02 -8.25
CA LYS A 35 -26.22 15.60 -7.89
C LYS A 35 -25.63 14.82 -6.73
N ILE A 36 -24.46 14.23 -6.96
CA ILE A 36 -23.76 13.41 -5.98
C ILE A 36 -22.53 14.19 -5.52
N ALA A 37 -22.52 14.63 -4.26
CA ALA A 37 -21.36 15.25 -3.62
C ALA A 37 -20.72 14.23 -2.67
N TYR A 38 -19.39 14.09 -2.75
CA TYR A 38 -18.62 13.22 -1.86
C TYR A 38 -17.97 14.09 -0.80
N ASN A 39 -18.09 13.69 0.46
CA ASN A 39 -17.29 14.30 1.52
C ASN A 39 -15.87 13.75 1.46
N VAL A 40 -14.94 14.55 0.91
CA VAL A 40 -13.52 14.20 0.83
C VAL A 40 -12.78 14.85 1.99
N ARG A 41 -12.10 14.03 2.79
CA ARG A 41 -11.20 14.49 3.85
C ARG A 41 -9.76 14.27 3.42
N HIS A 42 -8.99 15.33 3.47
CA HIS A 42 -7.55 15.31 3.27
C HIS A 42 -6.88 15.13 4.63
N VAL A 43 -6.06 14.08 4.75
CA VAL A 43 -5.29 13.78 5.95
C VAL A 43 -3.82 13.85 5.61
N ASP A 44 -3.10 14.68 6.34
CA ASP A 44 -1.66 14.87 6.16
C ASP A 44 -0.91 14.15 7.27
N VAL A 45 -0.26 13.03 6.92
CA VAL A 45 0.54 12.29 7.90
C VAL A 45 1.94 12.90 7.99
N PRO A 46 2.36 13.40 9.17
CA PRO A 46 3.62 14.10 9.35
C PRO A 46 4.83 13.21 9.02
N ARG A 47 5.67 13.67 8.08
CA ARG A 47 6.86 12.93 7.61
C ARG A 47 8.06 13.87 7.45
N CYS A 48 9.26 13.38 7.77
CA CYS A 48 10.51 14.10 7.52
C CYS A 48 11.14 13.70 6.17
N ALA A 49 12.02 14.55 5.64
CA ALA A 49 12.70 14.31 4.36
C ALA A 49 13.47 12.96 4.31
N ASP A 50 14.13 12.54 5.40
CA ASP A 50 14.89 11.28 5.43
C ASP A 50 13.99 10.04 5.35
N CYS A 51 12.86 10.03 6.08
CA CYS A 51 11.88 8.96 5.96
C CYS A 51 11.29 8.91 4.54
N HIS A 52 11.03 10.06 3.93
CA HIS A 52 10.59 10.14 2.53
C HIS A 52 11.61 9.51 1.59
N SER A 53 12.88 9.94 1.64
CA SER A 53 13.96 9.37 0.80
C SER A 53 14.11 7.87 1.00
N ARG A 54 14.06 7.37 2.24
CA ARG A 54 14.17 5.93 2.53
C ARG A 54 13.01 5.12 1.98
N HIS A 55 11.77 5.62 2.07
CA HIS A 55 10.62 4.97 1.44
C HIS A 55 10.75 4.95 -0.08
N VAL A 56 11.23 6.04 -0.69
CA VAL A 56 11.48 6.12 -2.14
C VAL A 56 12.56 5.12 -2.56
N ILE A 57 13.69 5.06 -1.85
CA ILE A 57 14.76 4.09 -2.13
C ILE A 57 14.25 2.65 -1.96
N ALA A 58 13.48 2.37 -0.90
CA ALA A 58 12.89 1.05 -0.67
C ALA A 58 11.90 0.65 -1.79
N PHE A 59 11.17 1.62 -2.35
CA PHE A 59 10.29 1.41 -3.50
C PHE A 59 11.08 1.10 -4.78
N TYR A 60 12.14 1.86 -5.06
CA TYR A 60 13.02 1.56 -6.21
C TYR A 60 13.75 0.23 -6.07
N ALA A 61 14.19 -0.14 -4.86
CA ALA A 61 14.78 -1.44 -4.58
C ALA A 61 13.80 -2.58 -4.86
N LEU A 62 12.50 -2.39 -4.56
CA LEU A 62 11.45 -3.36 -4.90
C LEU A 62 11.25 -3.50 -6.40
N ILE A 63 11.24 -2.40 -7.16
CA ILE A 63 11.14 -2.43 -8.63
C ILE A 63 12.36 -3.15 -9.22
N LEU A 64 13.56 -2.80 -8.77
CA LEU A 64 14.80 -3.43 -9.22
C LEU A 64 14.78 -4.94 -8.93
N ALA A 65 14.35 -5.35 -7.73
CA ALA A 65 14.16 -6.76 -7.40
C ALA A 65 13.18 -7.45 -8.36
N GLY A 66 12.06 -6.81 -8.70
CA GLY A 66 11.11 -7.34 -9.69
C GLY A 66 11.73 -7.55 -11.08
N ILE A 67 12.51 -6.58 -11.56
CA ILE A 67 13.24 -6.69 -12.84
C ILE A 67 14.25 -7.83 -12.80
N MET A 68 15.04 -7.94 -11.73
CA MET A 68 16.03 -9.01 -11.59
C MET A 68 15.39 -10.39 -11.47
N ALA A 69 14.23 -10.50 -10.81
CA ALA A 69 13.46 -11.73 -10.76
C ALA A 69 12.98 -12.16 -12.15
N LEU A 70 12.46 -11.22 -12.95
CA LEU A 70 12.07 -11.50 -14.35
C LEU A 70 13.27 -11.89 -15.21
N ALA A 71 14.40 -11.21 -15.06
CA ALA A 71 15.64 -11.55 -15.76
C ALA A 71 16.14 -12.95 -15.38
N LEU A 72 16.05 -13.32 -14.10
CA LEU A 72 16.41 -14.67 -13.63
C LEU A 72 15.49 -15.74 -14.25
N VAL A 73 14.17 -15.52 -14.26
CA VAL A 73 13.22 -16.45 -14.91
C VAL A 73 13.51 -16.59 -16.40
N ALA A 74 13.76 -15.47 -17.10
CA ALA A 74 14.10 -15.49 -18.52
C ALA A 74 15.42 -16.24 -18.77
N ALA A 75 16.44 -16.04 -17.93
CA ALA A 75 17.70 -16.76 -18.02
C ALA A 75 17.49 -18.28 -17.85
N VAL A 76 16.67 -18.71 -16.89
CA VAL A 76 16.32 -20.12 -16.70
C VAL A 76 15.62 -20.68 -17.93
N LEU A 77 14.66 -19.96 -18.50
CA LEU A 77 13.94 -20.40 -19.70
C LEU A 77 14.88 -20.56 -20.90
N VAL A 78 15.70 -19.54 -21.19
CA VAL A 78 16.62 -19.60 -22.34
C VAL A 78 17.67 -20.70 -22.14
N ALA A 79 18.11 -20.96 -20.91
CA ALA A 79 19.00 -22.08 -20.58
C ALA A 79 18.42 -23.46 -20.94
N MET A 80 17.09 -23.61 -20.90
CA MET A 80 16.43 -24.85 -21.29
C MET A 80 16.31 -25.04 -22.81
N PHE A 81 16.39 -23.96 -23.59
CA PHE A 81 16.15 -23.98 -25.04
C PHE A 81 17.39 -23.75 -25.90
N THR A 82 18.54 -23.44 -25.31
CA THR A 82 19.74 -23.06 -26.05
C THR A 82 20.99 -23.80 -25.57
N ASP A 83 21.81 -24.26 -26.52
CA ASP A 83 23.08 -24.93 -26.27
C ASP A 83 24.21 -23.91 -26.00
N LEU A 84 23.98 -23.00 -25.07
CA LEU A 84 25.01 -22.09 -24.59
C LEU A 84 25.90 -22.80 -23.55
N PRO A 85 27.21 -22.47 -23.47
CA PRO A 85 28.11 -23.06 -22.49
C PRO A 85 27.59 -22.86 -21.05
N SER A 86 27.64 -23.92 -20.24
CA SER A 86 27.08 -23.93 -18.88
C SER A 86 27.63 -22.84 -17.95
N TRP A 87 28.89 -22.41 -18.16
CA TRP A 87 29.50 -21.35 -17.36
C TRP A 87 28.85 -19.97 -17.60
N VAL A 88 28.36 -19.70 -18.82
CA VAL A 88 27.67 -18.45 -19.16
C VAL A 88 26.37 -18.36 -18.38
N TRP A 89 25.63 -19.48 -18.31
CA TRP A 89 24.40 -19.58 -17.53
C TRP A 89 24.63 -19.43 -16.04
N GLY A 90 25.65 -20.13 -15.51
CA GLY A 90 26.00 -20.02 -14.10
C GLY A 90 26.32 -18.58 -13.68
N LEU A 91 27.08 -17.86 -14.51
CA LEU A 91 27.44 -16.47 -14.24
C LEU A 91 26.23 -15.53 -14.30
N TRP A 92 25.39 -15.66 -15.33
CA TRP A 92 24.18 -14.85 -15.47
C TRP A 92 23.15 -15.11 -14.37
N ALA A 93 22.86 -16.37 -14.08
CA ALA A 93 21.92 -16.76 -13.04
C ALA A 93 22.45 -16.35 -11.65
N GLY A 94 23.75 -16.55 -11.39
CA GLY A 94 24.38 -16.14 -10.14
C GLY A 94 24.34 -14.63 -9.92
N LEU A 95 24.65 -13.83 -10.94
CA LEU A 95 24.58 -12.37 -10.88
C LEU A 95 23.14 -11.89 -10.67
N ALA A 96 22.18 -12.46 -11.40
CA ALA A 96 20.77 -12.09 -11.25
C ALA A 96 20.23 -12.42 -9.86
N ALA A 97 20.53 -13.63 -9.35
CA ALA A 97 20.13 -14.04 -8.01
C ALA A 97 20.83 -13.20 -6.92
N GLY A 98 22.12 -12.91 -7.08
CA GLY A 98 22.87 -12.08 -6.13
C GLY A 98 22.33 -10.65 -6.03
N LEU A 99 22.05 -10.01 -7.17
CA LEU A 99 21.45 -8.66 -7.20
C LEU A 99 20.02 -8.66 -6.66
N LEU A 100 19.23 -9.70 -6.94
CA LEU A 100 17.89 -9.86 -6.38
C LEU A 100 17.94 -9.91 -4.84
N LEU A 101 18.78 -10.78 -4.28
CA LEU A 101 18.96 -10.90 -2.83
C LEU A 101 19.51 -9.61 -2.21
N GLY A 102 20.48 -8.97 -2.86
CA GLY A 102 21.03 -7.69 -2.43
C GLY A 102 19.98 -6.59 -2.36
N ALA A 103 19.14 -6.45 -3.40
CA ALA A 103 18.06 -5.46 -3.44
C ALA A 103 17.03 -5.68 -2.32
N LEU A 104 16.65 -6.94 -2.06
CA LEU A 104 15.74 -7.29 -0.97
C LEU A 104 16.34 -7.02 0.41
N ALA A 105 17.63 -7.31 0.60
CA ALA A 105 18.35 -7.02 1.84
C ALA A 105 18.46 -5.51 2.10
N ILE A 106 18.79 -4.72 1.08
CA ILE A 106 18.82 -3.24 1.17
C ILE A 106 17.44 -2.71 1.58
N ARG A 107 16.36 -3.19 0.95
CA ARG A 107 15.00 -2.79 1.32
C ARG A 107 14.70 -3.09 2.80
N PHE A 108 15.07 -4.27 3.29
CA PHE A 108 14.86 -4.65 4.68
C PHE A 108 15.65 -3.76 5.66
N LEU A 109 16.93 -3.49 5.35
CA LEU A 109 17.78 -2.65 6.19
C LEU A 109 17.33 -1.19 6.24
N ILE A 110 16.91 -0.62 5.10
CA ILE A 110 16.45 0.76 5.01
C ILE A 110 15.14 0.98 5.78
N LEU A 111 14.24 0.00 5.73
CA LEU A 111 12.95 0.07 6.41
C LEU A 111 13.03 -0.31 7.90
N LYS A 112 14.17 -0.83 8.37
CA LYS A 112 14.32 -1.21 9.78
C LYS A 112 14.24 0.02 10.68
N GLY A 113 13.26 0.02 11.58
CA GLY A 113 13.05 1.10 12.56
C GLY A 113 12.25 2.29 12.05
N ILE A 114 11.59 2.17 10.90
CA ILE A 114 10.68 3.20 10.38
C ILE A 114 9.32 2.56 10.14
N ASN A 115 8.25 3.23 10.54
CA ASN A 115 6.90 2.77 10.22
C ASN A 115 6.70 2.70 8.69
N SER A 116 5.96 1.70 8.25
CA SER A 116 5.62 1.56 6.83
C SER A 116 4.46 2.49 6.45
N ILE A 117 4.34 2.83 5.17
CA ILE A 117 3.16 3.55 4.64
C ILE A 117 1.87 2.76 4.92
N HIS A 118 1.94 1.42 4.91
CA HIS A 118 0.81 0.58 5.28
C HIS A 118 0.39 0.80 6.74
N GLN A 119 1.34 0.80 7.68
CA GLN A 119 1.04 1.09 9.08
C GLN A 119 0.43 2.48 9.27
N ALA A 120 0.91 3.50 8.54
CA ALA A 120 0.31 4.84 8.59
C ALA A 120 -1.18 4.80 8.24
N ARG A 121 -1.58 4.02 7.23
CA ARG A 121 -2.99 3.87 6.83
C ARG A 121 -3.86 3.11 7.84
N THR A 122 -3.27 2.39 8.80
CA THR A 122 -4.02 1.55 9.75
C THR A 122 -3.90 2.01 11.19
N GLN A 123 -2.90 2.82 11.53
CA GLN A 123 -2.54 3.15 12.92
C GLN A 123 -2.44 4.66 13.19
N PHE A 124 -2.51 5.51 12.15
CA PHE A 124 -2.52 6.95 12.38
C PHE A 124 -3.88 7.37 12.97
N PRO A 125 -3.92 8.10 14.10
CA PRO A 125 -5.16 8.32 14.87
C PRO A 125 -6.28 8.97 14.05
N ASP A 126 -5.98 10.02 13.28
CA ASP A 126 -6.99 10.72 12.47
C ASP A 126 -7.57 9.80 11.38
N ILE A 127 -6.74 8.89 10.85
CA ILE A 127 -7.18 7.90 9.87
C ILE A 127 -8.07 6.86 10.53
N VAL A 128 -7.71 6.38 11.73
CA VAL A 128 -8.53 5.43 12.49
C VAL A 128 -9.89 6.04 12.80
N GLU A 129 -9.93 7.29 13.26
CA GLU A 129 -11.19 8.01 13.51
C GLU A 129 -12.04 8.16 12.23
N LEU A 130 -11.41 8.38 11.08
CA LEU A 130 -12.12 8.44 9.79
C LEU A 130 -12.60 7.05 9.33
N LEU A 131 -11.81 5.99 9.55
CA LEU A 131 -12.21 4.61 9.27
C LEU A 131 -13.41 4.20 10.14
N ASP A 132 -13.43 4.62 11.41
CA ASP A 132 -14.56 4.41 12.33
C ASP A 132 -15.83 5.14 11.85
N LYS A 133 -15.66 6.28 11.16
CA LYS A 133 -16.73 7.02 10.46
C LYS A 133 -16.96 6.53 9.02
N CYS A 134 -16.51 5.33 8.70
CA CYS A 134 -16.72 4.67 7.40
C CYS A 134 -16.05 5.30 6.18
N TYR A 135 -15.09 6.21 6.39
CA TYR A 135 -14.32 6.73 5.28
C TYR A 135 -13.45 5.60 4.70
N ARG A 136 -13.28 5.59 3.37
CA ARG A 136 -12.46 4.59 2.68
C ARG A 136 -11.34 5.22 1.88
N PHE A 137 -10.23 4.50 1.79
CA PHE A 137 -9.13 4.84 0.90
C PHE A 137 -9.44 4.48 -0.55
N GLY A 138 -8.91 5.27 -1.48
CA GLY A 138 -8.89 4.94 -2.91
C GLY A 138 -9.91 5.70 -3.74
N ARG A 139 -10.16 5.24 -4.97
CA ARG A 139 -11.08 5.91 -5.89
C ARG A 139 -12.52 5.47 -5.62
N ARG A 140 -13.44 6.43 -5.73
CA ARG A 140 -14.91 6.28 -5.69
C ARG A 140 -15.38 4.86 -6.06
N PRO A 141 -16.20 4.20 -5.23
CA PRO A 141 -16.76 2.90 -5.59
C PRO A 141 -17.56 3.05 -6.90
N LYS A 142 -17.28 2.19 -7.89
CA LYS A 142 -18.01 2.15 -9.17
C LYS A 142 -19.42 1.55 -9.04
N GLY A 143 -19.89 1.32 -7.82
CA GLY A 143 -21.16 0.66 -7.54
C GLY A 143 -22.35 1.64 -7.47
N PRO A 144 -23.58 1.10 -7.46
CA PRO A 144 -24.76 1.88 -7.13
C PRO A 144 -24.58 2.52 -5.75
N ILE A 145 -25.07 3.74 -5.60
CA ILE A 145 -24.96 4.51 -4.35
C ILE A 145 -25.68 3.70 -3.26
N PRO A 146 -24.99 3.27 -2.19
CA PRO A 146 -25.66 2.64 -1.06
C PRO A 146 -26.66 3.63 -0.45
N GLU A 147 -27.84 3.15 -0.08
CA GLU A 147 -28.87 3.96 0.56
C GLU A 147 -28.32 4.42 1.92
N SER A 148 -28.23 5.74 2.12
CA SER A 148 -27.28 6.43 3.01
C SER A 148 -27.50 6.28 4.52
N ASP A 149 -28.42 5.43 4.95
CA ASP A 149 -28.98 5.54 6.30
C ASP A 149 -28.62 4.37 7.22
N GLN A 150 -27.88 3.37 6.72
CA GLN A 150 -27.38 2.32 7.60
C GLN A 150 -26.08 2.77 8.26
N PRO A 151 -26.04 2.94 9.61
CA PRO A 151 -24.77 3.07 10.31
C PRO A 151 -23.89 1.88 9.93
N CYS A 152 -22.58 2.07 9.82
CA CYS A 152 -21.66 1.03 9.37
C CYS A 152 -21.47 -0.12 10.35
N ASP A 153 -22.40 -0.26 11.31
CA ASP A 153 -22.39 -1.34 12.27
C ASP A 153 -22.64 -2.67 11.57
N GLN A 154 -21.55 -3.44 11.54
CA GLN A 154 -21.48 -4.89 11.51
C GLN A 154 -22.07 -5.56 10.26
N GLN A 155 -21.28 -5.52 9.17
CA GLN A 155 -21.26 -6.69 8.30
C GLN A 155 -20.72 -7.88 9.10
N ASP A 156 -21.65 -8.67 9.62
CA ASP A 156 -21.55 -10.09 9.92
C ASP A 156 -20.18 -10.54 10.44
N THR A 157 -19.98 -10.42 11.75
CA THR A 157 -19.18 -11.46 12.43
C THR A 157 -19.85 -12.78 12.02
N PRO A 158 -19.18 -13.69 11.29
CA PRO A 158 -19.79 -14.97 10.94
C PRO A 158 -20.22 -15.61 12.25
N GLY A 159 -21.54 -15.72 12.45
CA GLY A 159 -22.10 -16.34 13.63
C GLY A 159 -21.47 -17.73 13.76
N PRO A 160 -21.08 -18.17 14.97
CA PRO A 160 -20.47 -19.48 15.14
C PRO A 160 -21.40 -20.53 14.51
N ASP A 161 -20.91 -21.20 13.48
CA ASP A 161 -21.63 -22.24 12.75
C ASP A 161 -22.23 -23.22 13.75
N SER A 162 -23.54 -23.15 13.92
CA SER A 162 -24.33 -24.11 14.66
C SER A 162 -24.45 -25.40 13.83
N ASN A 163 -23.35 -26.12 13.67
CA ASN A 163 -23.32 -27.49 13.18
C ASN A 163 -22.58 -28.37 14.20
N SER A 164 -23.25 -28.64 15.32
CA SER A 164 -22.93 -29.80 16.15
C SER A 164 -23.74 -31.00 15.65
N PRO A 165 -23.11 -31.99 14.98
CA PRO A 165 -23.74 -33.27 14.75
C PRO A 165 -23.81 -34.04 16.07
N SER A 166 -25.02 -34.53 16.39
CA SER A 166 -25.30 -35.42 17.53
C SER A 166 -24.90 -36.85 17.24
#